data_AF-A0A7D8UME2-F1
#
_entry.id   AF-A0A7D8UME2-F1
#
_cell.length_a   1.000
_cell.length_b   1.000
_cell.length_c   1.000
_cell.angle_alpha   90.00
_cell.angle_beta   90.00
_cell.angle_gamma   90.00
#
_symmetry.space_group_name_H-M   'P 1'
#
loop_
_entity.id
_entity.type
_entity.pdbx_description
1 polymer ?
#
loop_
_entity_poly.entity_id
_entity_poly.type
_entity_poly.pdbx_seq_one_letter_code
_entity_poly.pdbx_strand_id
1 'polypeptide(L)'
;CQFRFLIKEPAKSFYPQDGISYFWHKIAFFIYWTPSNTTLVLCFGLPRCMRQSILLSRPPGPGDPFWFHVVLIENIIDLYNKTLWAWRDLVRGLEQNRSCPRNPQPDYITMHEIARHVIHSSETIAMALETMTDMTQEHKLFFKENESLPAASRIAFQQTSMAFRSQVSVLKCLNLRSKVLEERLRNEINLVAFNTVAQHDSRIAVLIAEATQVDSASMKTISILGLVFMPGTFICALFSTSFFNFSPATSTEPQHWRVSEQFWVYWAVALPLTLVTVASLVFWQRVYTKEALDRR
;
A
#
# COMPACT_ATOMS: atom_id res chain seq x y z
N CYS A 1 15.83 13.69 -39.77
CA CYS A 1 15.51 13.73 -38.33
C CYS A 1 14.69 12.50 -37.96
N GLN A 2 15.07 11.77 -36.89
CA GLN A 2 14.33 10.60 -36.40
C GLN A 2 14.01 10.77 -34.92
N PHE A 3 12.78 10.49 -34.53
CA PHE A 3 12.37 10.54 -33.13
C PHE A 3 11.27 9.53 -32.85
N ARG A 4 11.17 9.11 -31.58
CA ARG A 4 10.29 8.04 -31.13
C ARG A 4 9.60 8.44 -29.84
N PHE A 5 8.33 8.09 -29.72
CA PHE A 5 7.53 8.28 -28.52
C PHE A 5 6.91 6.96 -28.09
N LEU A 6 6.92 6.76 -26.78
CA LEU A 6 6.31 5.62 -26.12
C LEU A 6 5.19 6.15 -25.24
N ILE A 7 3.99 5.63 -25.39
CA ILE A 7 2.84 6.03 -24.59
C ILE A 7 2.13 4.78 -24.09
N LYS A 8 1.88 4.72 -22.79
CA LYS A 8 1.18 3.61 -22.15
C LYS A 8 -0.25 4.02 -21.83
N GLU A 9 -1.21 3.34 -22.44
CA GLU A 9 -2.64 3.61 -22.24
C GLU A 9 -3.30 2.45 -21.48
N PRO A 10 -4.09 2.72 -20.42
CA PRO A 10 -4.88 1.69 -19.77
C PRO A 10 -6.05 1.28 -20.67
N ALA A 11 -6.39 -0.01 -20.71
CA ALA A 11 -7.57 -0.48 -21.42
C ALA A 11 -8.85 -0.16 -20.62
N LYS A 12 -9.95 0.11 -21.35
CA LYS A 12 -11.23 0.53 -20.75
C LYS A 12 -11.95 -0.60 -19.99
N SER A 13 -11.64 -1.87 -20.26
CA SER A 13 -12.26 -3.01 -19.58
C SER A 13 -11.46 -3.39 -18.34
N PHE A 14 -11.96 -2.97 -17.17
CA PHE A 14 -11.42 -3.38 -15.88
C PHE A 14 -12.19 -4.62 -15.42
N TYR A 15 -11.62 -5.81 -15.63
CA TYR A 15 -12.06 -7.01 -14.94
C TYR A 15 -11.12 -7.23 -13.75
N PRO A 16 -11.62 -7.14 -12.51
CA PRO A 16 -10.77 -7.16 -11.31
C PRO A 16 -9.98 -8.46 -11.09
N GLN A 17 -10.27 -9.53 -11.85
CA GLN A 17 -9.59 -10.82 -11.71
C GLN A 17 -8.37 -11.03 -12.63
N ASP A 18 -8.21 -10.26 -13.71
CA ASP A 18 -7.14 -10.46 -14.71
C ASP A 18 -6.03 -9.39 -14.67
N GLY A 19 -6.04 -8.53 -13.65
CA GLY A 19 -5.11 -7.41 -13.55
C GLY A 19 -5.42 -6.26 -14.50
N ILE A 20 -4.56 -5.24 -14.49
CA ILE A 20 -4.79 -4.00 -15.26
C ILE A 20 -4.32 -4.21 -16.69
N SER A 21 -5.27 -4.33 -17.61
CA SER A 21 -4.96 -4.40 -19.03
C SER A 21 -4.47 -3.03 -19.55
N TYR A 22 -3.46 -3.06 -20.42
CA TYR A 22 -2.87 -1.86 -21.02
C TYR A 22 -2.34 -2.14 -22.42
N PHE A 23 -2.10 -1.08 -23.17
CA PHE A 23 -1.49 -1.14 -24.49
C PHE A 23 -0.41 -0.08 -24.65
N TRP A 24 0.60 -0.42 -25.45
CA TRP A 24 1.71 0.47 -25.78
C TRP A 24 1.53 1.06 -27.16
N HIS A 25 1.51 2.38 -27.24
CA HIS A 25 1.68 3.11 -28.49
C HIS A 25 3.17 3.34 -28.72
N LYS A 26 3.73 2.62 -29.69
CA LYS A 26 5.11 2.77 -30.14
C LYS A 26 5.11 3.60 -31.42
N ILE A 27 5.24 4.91 -31.27
CA ILE A 27 5.13 5.85 -32.38
C ILE A 27 6.53 6.28 -32.80
N ALA A 28 6.84 6.19 -34.10
CA ALA A 28 8.12 6.64 -34.62
C ALA A 28 7.93 7.47 -35.88
N PHE A 29 8.76 8.50 -36.00
CA PHE A 29 8.73 9.41 -37.14
C PHE A 29 10.12 9.53 -37.75
N PHE A 30 10.16 9.51 -39.07
CA PHE A 30 11.34 9.80 -39.85
C PHE A 30 10.99 10.91 -40.84
N ILE A 31 11.67 12.05 -40.68
CA ILE A 31 11.44 13.23 -41.51
C ILE A 31 12.72 13.51 -42.29
N TYR A 32 12.55 13.56 -43.60
CA TYR A 32 13.59 13.87 -44.56
C TYR A 32 13.13 15.04 -45.44
N TRP A 33 13.97 16.07 -45.53
CA TRP A 33 13.72 17.23 -46.37
C TRP A 33 14.64 17.17 -47.58
N THR A 34 14.11 17.43 -48.77
CA THR A 34 14.90 17.55 -49.99
C THR A 34 15.13 19.01 -50.38
N PRO A 35 16.23 19.32 -51.10
CA PRO A 35 16.47 20.65 -51.66
C PRO A 35 15.38 21.14 -52.62
N SER A 36 14.59 20.22 -53.19
CA SER A 36 13.44 20.47 -54.05
C SER A 36 12.17 20.91 -53.29
N ASN A 37 12.31 21.40 -52.06
CA ASN A 37 11.21 21.89 -51.20
C ASN A 37 10.12 20.83 -50.90
N THR A 38 10.47 19.56 -51.01
CA THR A 38 9.57 18.44 -50.70
C THR A 38 9.99 17.83 -49.36
N THR A 39 9.02 17.61 -48.47
CA THR A 39 9.25 16.96 -47.17
C THR A 39 8.63 15.58 -47.20
N LEU A 40 9.48 14.55 -47.08
CA LEU A 40 9.03 13.16 -46.90
C LEU A 40 8.93 12.88 -45.41
N VAL A 41 7.75 12.46 -44.97
CA VAL A 41 7.50 12.06 -43.59
C VAL A 41 7.01 10.62 -43.57
N LEU A 42 7.80 9.74 -42.96
CA LEU A 42 7.42 8.36 -42.69
C LEU A 42 6.97 8.25 -41.24
N CYS A 43 5.73 7.79 -41.06
CA CYS A 43 5.11 7.66 -39.75
C CYS A 43 4.81 6.18 -39.46
N PHE A 44 5.32 5.66 -38.35
CA PHE A 44 5.15 4.26 -37.93
C PHE A 44 4.32 4.19 -36.66
N GLY A 45 3.40 3.22 -36.60
CA GLY A 45 2.66 2.90 -35.36
C GLY A 45 1.59 3.92 -34.95
N LEU A 46 1.08 4.76 -35.86
CA LEU A 46 0.07 5.75 -35.48
C LEU A 46 -1.29 5.12 -35.13
N PRO A 47 -1.90 5.53 -34.02
CA PRO A 47 -3.30 5.25 -33.73
C PRO A 47 -4.23 5.74 -34.84
N ARG A 48 -5.36 5.05 -35.04
CA ARG A 48 -6.35 5.40 -36.10
C ARG A 48 -6.87 6.84 -35.96
N CYS A 49 -7.15 7.28 -34.74
CA CYS A 49 -7.60 8.65 -34.44
C CYS A 49 -6.57 9.70 -34.86
N MET A 50 -5.29 9.46 -34.55
CA MET A 50 -4.19 10.35 -34.91
C MET A 50 -3.97 10.42 -36.42
N ARG A 51 -4.10 9.29 -37.13
CA ARG A 51 -3.97 9.25 -38.60
C ARG A 51 -4.96 10.19 -39.29
N GLN A 52 -6.22 10.18 -38.85
CA GLN A 52 -7.25 11.03 -39.45
C GLN A 52 -7.02 12.51 -39.17
N SER A 53 -6.60 12.85 -37.95
CA SER A 53 -6.24 14.23 -37.57
C SER A 53 -5.11 14.80 -38.44
N ILE A 54 -4.05 14.01 -38.66
CA ILE A 54 -2.90 14.39 -39.48
C ILE A 54 -3.28 14.60 -40.95
N LEU A 55 -4.13 13.72 -41.51
CA LEU A 55 -4.60 13.84 -42.90
C LEU A 55 -5.45 15.09 -43.15
N LEU A 56 -6.14 15.58 -42.11
CA LEU A 56 -6.97 16.79 -42.16
C LEU A 56 -6.17 18.06 -41.86
N SER A 57 -4.94 17.95 -41.34
CA SER A 57 -4.12 19.11 -41.01
C SER A 57 -3.59 19.76 -42.29
N ARG A 58 -3.76 21.08 -42.42
CA ARG A 58 -3.25 21.82 -43.58
C ARG A 58 -1.83 22.33 -43.30
N PRO A 59 -0.86 22.17 -44.23
CA PRO A 59 0.48 22.73 -44.05
C PRO A 59 0.43 24.25 -43.90
N PRO A 60 1.08 24.85 -42.89
CA PRO A 60 1.25 26.29 -42.76
C PRO A 60 2.35 26.74 -43.73
N GLY A 61 2.11 26.58 -45.04
CA GLY A 61 3.00 27.06 -46.11
C GLY A 61 4.43 26.47 -46.12
N PRO A 62 5.20 26.71 -47.19
CA PRO A 62 6.53 26.13 -47.41
C PRO A 62 7.69 26.89 -46.72
N GLY A 63 7.47 27.46 -45.53
CA GLY A 63 8.43 28.41 -44.94
C GLY A 63 9.54 27.80 -44.06
N ASP A 64 9.22 26.74 -43.31
CA ASP A 64 10.11 26.16 -42.29
C ASP A 64 10.06 24.62 -42.32
N PRO A 65 11.17 23.90 -42.57
CA PRO A 65 11.20 22.43 -42.58
C PRO A 65 10.63 21.77 -41.31
N PHE A 66 10.63 22.47 -40.18
CA PHE A 66 10.19 21.93 -38.90
C PHE A 66 8.67 22.01 -38.66
N TRP A 67 7.91 22.65 -39.55
CA TRP A 67 6.46 22.86 -39.36
C TRP A 67 5.69 21.56 -39.08
N PHE A 68 6.10 20.45 -39.70
CA PHE A 68 5.39 19.17 -39.58
C PHE A 68 5.57 18.56 -38.18
N HIS A 69 6.70 18.81 -37.53
CA HIS A 69 6.92 18.37 -36.15
C HIS A 69 5.87 18.96 -35.22
N VAL A 70 5.56 20.26 -35.36
CA VAL A 70 4.54 20.94 -34.55
C VAL A 70 3.20 20.21 -34.63
N VAL A 71 2.74 19.87 -35.83
CA VAL A 71 1.46 19.15 -36.04
C VAL A 71 1.50 17.75 -35.41
N LEU A 72 2.60 17.01 -35.59
CA LEU A 72 2.73 15.67 -35.01
C LEU A 72 2.72 15.71 -33.48
N ILE A 73 3.50 16.63 -32.91
CA ILE A 73 3.68 16.77 -31.47
C ILE A 73 2.37 17.17 -30.79
N GLU A 74 1.57 18.03 -31.42
CA GLU A 74 0.26 18.40 -30.88
C GLU A 74 -0.64 17.17 -30.66
N ASN A 75 -0.69 16.26 -31.65
CA ASN A 75 -1.44 15.03 -31.54
C ASN A 75 -0.87 14.07 -30.48
N ILE A 76 0.45 14.06 -30.30
CA ILE A 76 1.14 13.25 -29.29
C ILE A 76 0.87 13.79 -27.89
N ILE A 77 0.87 15.11 -27.70
CA ILE A 77 0.52 15.77 -26.45
C ILE A 77 -0.93 15.46 -26.07
N ASP A 78 -1.87 15.50 -27.02
CA ASP A 78 -3.26 15.12 -26.77
C ASP A 78 -3.39 13.66 -26.32
N LEU A 79 -2.62 12.74 -26.92
CA LEU A 79 -2.58 11.35 -26.50
C LEU A 79 -1.97 11.15 -25.11
N TYR A 80 -0.88 11.86 -24.78
CA TYR A 80 -0.32 11.88 -23.42
C TYR A 80 -1.32 12.44 -22.40
N ASN A 81 -2.04 13.49 -22.76
CA ASN A 81 -3.06 14.07 -21.90
C ASN A 81 -4.14 13.00 -21.62
N LYS A 82 -4.78 12.44 -22.65
CA LYS A 82 -5.83 11.41 -22.51
C LYS A 82 -5.40 10.23 -21.64
N THR A 83 -4.20 9.71 -21.88
CA THR A 83 -3.64 8.57 -21.13
C THR A 83 -3.39 8.93 -19.67
N LEU A 84 -2.85 10.11 -19.39
CA LEU A 84 -2.66 10.60 -18.02
C LEU A 84 -3.99 10.79 -17.27
N TRP A 85 -5.04 11.28 -17.96
CA TRP A 85 -6.39 11.36 -17.38
C TRP A 85 -6.93 9.98 -17.01
N ALA A 86 -6.75 8.99 -17.90
CA ALA A 86 -7.19 7.62 -17.64
C ALA A 86 -6.44 6.97 -16.46
N TRP A 87 -5.12 7.14 -16.36
CA TRP A 87 -4.35 6.67 -15.19
C TRP A 87 -4.81 7.33 -13.89
N ARG A 88 -5.08 8.63 -13.93
CA ARG A 88 -5.60 9.35 -12.77
C ARG A 88 -6.99 8.84 -12.36
N ASP A 89 -7.84 8.48 -13.30
CA ASP A 89 -9.17 7.93 -12.98
C ASP A 89 -9.07 6.56 -12.29
N LEU A 90 -8.08 5.74 -12.66
CA LEU A 90 -7.77 4.51 -11.92
C LEU A 90 -7.31 4.79 -10.47
N VAL A 91 -6.40 5.76 -10.29
CA VAL A 91 -5.98 6.20 -8.94
C VAL A 91 -7.17 6.73 -8.14
N ARG A 92 -8.04 7.53 -8.77
CA ARG A 92 -9.26 8.02 -8.12
C ARG A 92 -10.19 6.88 -7.71
N GLY A 93 -10.29 5.83 -8.52
CA GLY A 93 -11.05 4.63 -8.18
C GLY A 93 -10.54 3.98 -6.89
N LEU A 94 -9.21 3.90 -6.69
CA LEU A 94 -8.63 3.43 -5.43
C LEU A 94 -9.01 4.31 -4.25
N GLU A 95 -8.91 5.64 -4.39
CA GLU A 95 -9.23 6.59 -3.32
C GLU A 95 -10.70 6.55 -2.90
N GLN A 96 -11.60 6.24 -3.84
CA GLN A 96 -13.02 6.12 -3.57
C GLN A 96 -13.37 4.77 -2.93
N ASN A 97 -12.66 3.72 -3.28
CA ASN A 97 -12.87 2.35 -2.79
C ASN A 97 -12.02 2.01 -1.56
N ARG A 98 -11.86 2.95 -0.62
CA ARG A 98 -11.14 2.70 0.63
C ARG A 98 -11.86 1.66 1.48
N SER A 99 -11.12 0.68 2.00
CA SER A 99 -11.65 -0.31 2.93
C SER A 99 -12.16 0.35 4.21
N CYS A 100 -13.13 -0.27 4.88
CA CYS A 100 -13.62 0.22 6.17
C CYS A 100 -12.46 0.25 7.20
N PRO A 101 -12.24 1.36 7.94
CA PRO A 101 -11.17 1.43 8.93
C PRO A 101 -11.27 0.38 10.04
N ARG A 102 -12.45 -0.20 10.26
CA ARG A 102 -12.69 -1.23 11.28
C ARG A 102 -12.21 -2.62 10.86
N ASN A 103 -12.10 -2.88 9.56
CA ASN A 103 -11.60 -4.14 9.01
C ASN A 103 -10.89 -3.84 7.69
N PRO A 104 -9.65 -3.31 7.74
CA PRO A 104 -8.92 -2.95 6.55
C PRO A 104 -8.55 -4.22 5.77
N GLN A 105 -8.97 -4.26 4.51
CA GLN A 105 -8.56 -5.28 3.55
C GLN A 105 -8.02 -4.58 2.29
N PRO A 106 -6.84 -3.94 2.39
CA PRO A 106 -6.18 -3.33 1.24
C PRO A 106 -5.88 -4.36 0.15
N ASP A 107 -6.23 -4.01 -1.09
CA ASP A 107 -5.75 -4.72 -2.28
C ASP A 107 -4.36 -4.21 -2.68
N TYR A 108 -3.33 -4.75 -2.02
CA TYR A 108 -1.94 -4.40 -2.28
C TYR A 108 -1.50 -4.67 -3.72
N ILE A 109 -2.05 -5.71 -4.35
CA ILE A 109 -1.66 -6.12 -5.70
C ILE A 109 -2.11 -5.05 -6.68
N THR A 110 -3.39 -4.69 -6.66
CA THR A 110 -3.93 -3.66 -7.57
C THR A 110 -3.27 -2.31 -7.32
N MET A 111 -3.05 -1.91 -6.06
CA MET A 111 -2.34 -0.66 -5.74
C MET A 111 -0.93 -0.64 -6.32
N HIS A 112 -0.18 -1.73 -6.17
CA HIS A 112 1.18 -1.84 -6.68
C HIS A 112 1.24 -1.84 -8.21
N GLU A 113 0.33 -2.56 -8.87
CA GLU A 113 0.24 -2.55 -10.33
C GLU A 113 -0.07 -1.14 -10.86
N ILE A 114 -1.04 -0.43 -10.27
CA ILE A 114 -1.32 0.98 -10.64
C ILE A 114 -0.07 1.84 -10.44
N ALA A 115 0.64 1.68 -9.32
CA ALA A 115 1.86 2.45 -9.06
C ALA A 115 2.92 2.22 -10.13
N ARG A 116 3.21 0.96 -10.47
CA ARG A 116 4.13 0.61 -11.55
C ARG A 116 3.72 1.27 -12.88
N HIS A 117 2.43 1.23 -13.21
CA HIS A 117 1.92 1.81 -14.46
C HIS A 117 2.03 3.34 -14.50
N VAL A 118 1.70 4.03 -13.40
CA VAL A 118 1.83 5.49 -13.27
C VAL A 118 3.29 5.92 -13.35
N ILE A 119 4.21 5.19 -12.71
CA ILE A 119 5.65 5.46 -12.79
C ILE A 119 6.13 5.36 -14.24
N HIS A 120 5.79 4.28 -14.96
CA HIS A 120 6.16 4.14 -16.37
C HIS A 120 5.56 5.25 -17.23
N SER A 121 4.31 5.66 -16.96
CA SER A 121 3.70 6.80 -17.67
C SER A 121 4.47 8.09 -17.42
N SER A 122 4.88 8.35 -16.18
CA SER A 122 5.68 9.53 -15.79
C SER A 122 7.04 9.54 -16.50
N GLU A 123 7.74 8.40 -16.50
CA GLU A 123 9.01 8.21 -17.20
C GLU A 123 8.88 8.52 -18.70
N THR A 124 7.85 7.99 -19.36
CA THR A 124 7.65 8.24 -20.80
C THR A 124 7.35 9.70 -21.14
N ILE A 125 6.60 10.41 -20.28
CA ILE A 125 6.34 11.84 -20.45
C ILE A 125 7.63 12.65 -20.24
N ALA A 126 8.47 12.25 -19.27
CA ALA A 126 9.77 12.89 -19.04
C ALA A 126 10.71 12.72 -20.25
N MET A 127 10.79 11.53 -20.83
CA MET A 127 11.56 11.29 -22.06
C MET A 127 11.04 12.11 -23.24
N ALA A 128 9.71 12.23 -23.37
CA ALA A 128 9.10 13.06 -24.41
C ALA A 128 9.44 14.54 -24.23
N LEU A 129 9.45 15.04 -22.98
CA LEU A 129 9.81 16.43 -22.66
C LEU A 129 11.26 16.73 -23.02
N GLU A 130 12.18 15.82 -22.74
CA GLU A 130 13.59 15.99 -23.10
C GLU A 130 13.75 16.02 -24.62
N THR A 131 13.16 15.04 -25.32
CA THR A 131 13.17 14.96 -26.78
C THR A 131 12.64 16.24 -27.43
N MET A 132 11.57 16.82 -26.85
CA MET A 132 10.97 18.07 -27.31
C MET A 132 11.84 19.30 -27.04
N THR A 133 12.57 19.30 -25.93
CA THR A 133 13.51 20.36 -25.59
C THR A 133 14.69 20.36 -26.56
N ASP A 134 15.22 19.17 -26.86
CA ASP A 134 16.28 18.98 -27.87
C ASP A 134 15.82 19.42 -29.26
N MET A 135 14.63 19.02 -29.70
CA MET A 135 14.07 19.48 -30.98
C MET A 135 13.94 21.01 -31.05
N THR A 136 13.55 21.64 -29.95
CA THR A 136 13.45 23.11 -29.88
C THR A 136 14.84 23.76 -29.94
N GLN A 137 15.87 23.11 -29.40
CA GLN A 137 17.25 23.57 -29.49
C GLN A 137 17.81 23.43 -30.91
N GLU A 138 17.61 22.29 -31.55
CA GLU A 138 18.00 22.06 -32.95
C GLU A 138 17.30 23.04 -33.90
N HIS A 139 16.01 23.34 -33.67
CA HIS A 139 15.29 24.35 -34.44
C HIS A 139 15.92 25.74 -34.34
N LYS A 140 16.37 26.14 -33.13
CA LYS A 140 17.06 27.41 -32.91
C LYS A 140 18.43 27.45 -33.59
N LEU A 141 19.18 26.35 -33.55
CA LEU A 141 20.48 26.24 -34.22
C LEU A 141 20.31 26.37 -35.73
N PHE A 142 19.37 25.62 -36.32
CA PHE A 142 19.04 25.72 -37.74
C PHE A 142 18.62 27.14 -38.15
N PHE A 143 17.81 27.81 -37.33
CA PHE A 143 17.42 29.20 -37.60
C PHE A 143 18.62 30.17 -37.59
N LYS A 144 19.58 29.98 -36.68
CA LYS A 144 20.78 30.81 -36.57
C LYS A 144 21.73 30.59 -37.75
N GLU A 145 21.89 29.36 -38.21
CA GLU A 145 22.72 29.02 -39.37
C GLU A 145 22.15 29.62 -40.67
N ASN A 146 20.83 29.82 -40.73
CA ASN A 146 20.10 30.29 -41.91
C ASN A 146 19.56 31.73 -41.74
N GLU A 147 20.26 32.60 -41.00
CA GLU A 147 19.82 33.96 -40.70
C GLU A 147 19.67 34.87 -41.94
N SER A 148 20.32 34.51 -43.06
CA SER A 148 20.27 35.22 -44.35
C SER A 148 19.00 34.96 -45.19
N LEU A 149 18.05 34.15 -44.70
CA LEU A 149 16.82 33.81 -45.43
C LEU A 149 15.84 34.99 -45.60
N PRO A 150 14.95 34.94 -46.63
CA PRO A 150 13.93 35.96 -46.88
C PRO A 150 13.01 36.23 -45.68
N ALA A 151 12.48 37.46 -45.59
CA ALA A 151 11.61 37.90 -44.49
C ALA A 151 10.38 36.99 -44.26
N ALA A 152 9.79 36.45 -45.33
CA ALA A 152 8.67 35.52 -45.25
C ALA A 152 9.03 34.20 -44.54
N SER A 153 10.20 33.62 -44.85
CA SER A 153 10.69 32.42 -44.16
C SER A 153 10.98 32.71 -42.69
N ARG A 154 11.55 33.89 -42.38
CA ARG A 154 11.81 34.31 -40.99
C ARG A 154 10.54 34.37 -40.14
N ILE A 155 9.43 34.88 -40.69
CA ILE A 155 8.13 34.90 -40.01
C ILE A 155 7.66 33.46 -39.73
N ALA A 156 7.78 32.56 -40.72
CA ALA A 156 7.43 31.16 -40.55
C ALA A 156 8.26 30.48 -39.44
N PHE A 157 9.59 30.68 -39.43
CA PHE A 157 10.45 30.17 -38.36
C PHE A 157 10.06 30.70 -36.97
N GLN A 158 9.73 31.99 -36.87
CA GLN A 158 9.28 32.58 -35.61
C GLN A 158 7.97 31.95 -35.12
N GLN A 159 7.02 31.72 -36.04
CA GLN A 159 5.76 31.05 -35.73
C GLN A 159 5.98 29.62 -35.25
N THR A 160 6.80 28.83 -35.95
CA THR A 160 7.17 27.47 -35.53
C THR A 160 7.86 27.47 -34.17
N SER A 161 8.78 28.41 -33.93
CA SER A 161 9.48 28.53 -32.64
C SER A 161 8.54 28.88 -31.49
N MET A 162 7.54 29.75 -31.73
CA MET A 162 6.47 30.03 -30.77
C MET A 162 5.64 28.78 -30.48
N ALA A 163 5.28 28.00 -31.51
CA ALA A 163 4.51 26.78 -31.35
C ALA A 163 5.28 25.70 -30.57
N PHE A 164 6.56 25.46 -30.89
CA PHE A 164 7.42 24.55 -30.13
C PHE A 164 7.51 24.92 -28.65
N ARG A 165 7.77 26.21 -28.35
CA ARG A 165 7.84 26.68 -26.95
C ARG A 165 6.51 26.46 -26.21
N SER A 166 5.39 26.71 -26.88
CA SER A 166 4.06 26.44 -26.33
C SER A 166 3.88 24.96 -26.02
N GLN A 167 4.20 24.09 -26.97
CA GLN A 167 4.07 22.64 -26.82
C GLN A 167 4.97 22.07 -25.72
N VAL A 168 6.23 22.51 -25.63
CA VAL A 168 7.15 22.18 -24.54
C VAL A 168 6.57 22.59 -23.20
N SER A 169 5.97 23.78 -23.11
CA SER A 169 5.31 24.26 -21.89
C SER A 169 4.15 23.33 -21.47
N VAL A 170 3.28 22.95 -22.41
CA VAL A 170 2.18 22.01 -22.13
C VAL A 170 2.71 20.65 -21.68
N LEU A 171 3.73 20.12 -22.35
CA LEU A 171 4.31 18.83 -21.99
C LEU A 171 5.01 18.88 -20.62
N LYS A 172 5.63 20.01 -20.27
CA LYS A 172 6.17 20.26 -18.93
C LYS A 172 5.07 20.24 -17.87
N CYS A 173 3.92 20.85 -18.14
CA CYS A 173 2.75 20.77 -17.25
C CYS A 173 2.25 19.33 -17.10
N LEU A 174 2.21 18.54 -18.18
CA LEU A 174 1.83 17.13 -18.12
C LEU A 174 2.82 16.31 -17.27
N ASN A 175 4.13 16.55 -17.41
CA ASN A 175 5.18 15.91 -16.60
C ASN A 175 5.04 16.24 -15.11
N LEU A 176 4.80 17.52 -14.78
CA LEU A 176 4.56 17.91 -13.38
C LEU A 176 3.30 17.22 -12.82
N ARG A 177 2.26 17.12 -13.65
CA ARG A 177 1.01 16.46 -13.26
C ARG A 177 1.17 14.94 -13.09
N SER A 178 2.02 14.27 -13.86
CA SER A 178 2.33 12.85 -13.63
C SER A 178 3.09 12.64 -12.33
N LYS A 179 4.05 13.52 -12.00
CA LYS A 179 4.76 13.48 -10.71
C LYS A 179 3.83 13.69 -9.51
N VAL A 180 2.91 14.65 -9.60
CA VAL A 180 1.89 14.85 -8.54
C VAL A 180 0.98 13.64 -8.40
N LEU A 181 0.63 12.98 -9.51
CA LEU A 181 -0.18 11.75 -9.47
C LEU A 181 0.56 10.60 -8.77
N GLU A 182 1.87 10.46 -9.01
CA GLU A 182 2.72 9.49 -8.32
C GLU A 182 2.77 9.75 -6.81
N GLU A 183 3.03 10.98 -6.38
CA GLU A 183 3.04 11.33 -4.95
C GLU A 183 1.66 11.13 -4.30
N ARG A 184 0.59 11.46 -5.02
CA ARG A 184 -0.77 11.23 -4.56
C ARG A 184 -1.05 9.74 -4.32
N LEU A 185 -0.66 8.89 -5.27
CA LEU A 185 -0.80 7.45 -5.15
C LEU A 185 0.08 6.89 -4.02
N ARG A 186 1.30 7.40 -3.86
CA ARG A 186 2.20 7.02 -2.76
C ARG A 186 1.60 7.35 -1.39
N ASN A 187 1.01 8.53 -1.26
CA ASN A 187 0.33 8.94 -0.04
C ASN A 187 -0.89 8.06 0.25
N GLU A 188 -1.67 7.69 -0.77
CA GLU A 188 -2.80 6.78 -0.63
C GLU A 188 -2.35 5.38 -0.19
N ILE A 189 -1.30 4.83 -0.82
CA ILE A 189 -0.72 3.55 -0.42
C ILE A 189 -0.29 3.63 1.05
N ASN A 190 0.44 4.66 1.47
CA ASN A 190 0.88 4.78 2.87
C ASN A 190 -0.29 4.84 3.86
N LEU A 191 -1.35 5.55 3.51
CA LEU A 191 -2.56 5.64 4.33
C LEU A 191 -3.25 4.28 4.48
N VAL A 192 -3.52 3.59 3.37
CA VAL A 192 -4.31 2.35 3.40
C VAL A 192 -3.46 1.16 3.83
N ALA A 193 -2.24 1.03 3.31
CA ALA A 193 -1.35 -0.11 3.56
C ALA A 193 -0.78 -0.15 4.97
N PHE A 194 -0.30 1.00 5.48
CA PHE A 194 0.46 1.03 6.74
C PHE A 194 -0.34 1.65 7.87
N ASN A 195 -0.84 2.87 7.69
CA ASN A 195 -1.47 3.59 8.80
C ASN A 195 -2.77 2.92 9.25
N THR A 196 -3.63 2.54 8.30
CA THR A 196 -4.93 1.94 8.63
C THR A 196 -4.77 0.52 9.21
N VAL A 197 -3.89 -0.30 8.63
CA VAL A 197 -3.62 -1.66 9.12
C VAL A 197 -2.93 -1.63 10.48
N ALA A 198 -1.91 -0.77 10.67
CA ALA A 198 -1.26 -0.65 11.98
C ALA A 198 -2.21 -0.16 13.08
N GLN A 199 -3.14 0.75 12.76
CA GLN A 199 -4.18 1.17 13.70
C GLN A 199 -5.13 0.03 14.05
N HIS A 200 -5.52 -0.78 13.06
CA HIS A 200 -6.35 -1.95 13.27
C HIS A 200 -5.64 -2.98 14.16
N ASP A 201 -4.40 -3.34 13.84
CA ASP A 201 -3.63 -4.33 14.60
C ASP A 201 -3.36 -3.87 16.03
N SER A 202 -3.08 -2.57 16.22
CA SER A 202 -2.95 -1.97 17.56
C SER A 202 -4.24 -2.12 18.36
N ARG A 203 -5.41 -1.92 17.73
CA ARG A 203 -6.70 -2.11 18.39
C ARG A 203 -6.95 -3.57 18.74
N ILE A 204 -6.63 -4.51 17.84
CA ILE A 204 -6.73 -5.94 18.11
C ILE A 204 -5.81 -6.35 19.25
N ALA A 205 -4.57 -5.85 19.28
CA ALA A 205 -3.63 -6.10 20.37
C ALA A 205 -4.15 -5.62 21.73
N VAL A 206 -4.78 -4.43 21.79
CA VAL A 206 -5.43 -3.93 23.01
C VAL A 206 -6.57 -4.85 23.45
N LEU A 207 -7.41 -5.29 22.52
CA LEU A 207 -8.51 -6.22 22.83
C LEU A 207 -8.00 -7.58 23.33
N ILE A 208 -6.93 -8.10 22.71
CA ILE A 208 -6.27 -9.33 23.17
C ILE A 208 -5.69 -9.13 24.57
N ALA A 209 -5.03 -8.00 24.84
CA ALA A 209 -4.46 -7.70 26.14
C ALA A 209 -5.52 -7.61 27.24
N GLU A 210 -6.66 -6.96 26.95
CA GLU A 210 -7.80 -6.88 27.85
C GLU A 210 -8.39 -8.27 28.13
N ALA A 211 -8.64 -9.08 27.09
CA ALA A 211 -9.12 -10.45 27.24
C ALA A 211 -8.12 -11.32 28.04
N THR A 212 -6.83 -11.17 27.78
CA THR A 212 -5.75 -11.88 28.52
C THR A 212 -5.68 -11.44 29.98
N GLN A 213 -5.96 -10.17 30.28
CA GLN A 213 -5.99 -9.67 31.66
C GLN A 213 -7.15 -10.29 32.44
N VAL A 214 -8.34 -10.38 31.84
CA VAL A 214 -9.52 -11.05 32.44
C VAL A 214 -9.26 -12.54 32.64
N ASP A 215 -8.65 -13.21 31.66
CA ASP A 215 -8.25 -14.60 31.77
C ASP A 215 -7.21 -14.83 32.88
N SER A 216 -6.21 -13.94 32.96
CA SER A 216 -5.19 -13.98 34.03
C SER A 216 -5.81 -13.82 35.42
N ALA A 217 -6.82 -12.96 35.58
CA ALA A 217 -7.55 -12.82 36.83
C ALA A 217 -8.28 -14.11 37.21
N SER A 218 -8.88 -14.78 36.23
CA SER A 218 -9.57 -16.07 36.40
C SER A 218 -8.58 -17.19 36.76
N MET A 219 -7.44 -17.27 36.07
CA MET A 219 -6.36 -18.22 36.36
C MET A 219 -5.78 -18.03 37.78
N LYS A 220 -5.65 -16.78 38.22
CA LYS A 220 -5.22 -16.46 39.59
C LYS A 220 -6.22 -17.00 40.63
N THR A 221 -7.52 -16.85 40.38
CA THR A 221 -8.57 -17.39 41.27
C THR A 221 -8.51 -18.91 41.36
N ILE A 222 -8.38 -19.61 40.22
CA ILE A 222 -8.26 -21.09 40.19
C ILE A 222 -7.01 -21.54 40.95
N SER A 223 -5.88 -20.85 40.76
CA SER A 223 -4.63 -21.18 41.46
C SER A 223 -4.76 -20.99 42.97
N ILE A 224 -5.40 -19.89 43.42
CA ILE A 224 -5.68 -19.67 44.85
C ILE A 224 -6.57 -20.78 45.41
N LEU A 225 -7.60 -21.20 44.68
CA LEU A 225 -8.49 -22.27 45.11
C LEU A 225 -7.75 -23.60 45.25
N GLY A 226 -6.88 -23.93 44.28
CA GLY A 226 -6.00 -25.10 44.33
C GLY A 226 -5.09 -25.08 45.57
N LEU A 227 -4.52 -23.93 45.91
CA LEU A 227 -3.66 -23.77 47.08
C LEU A 227 -4.39 -23.92 48.41
N VAL A 228 -5.66 -23.52 48.48
CA VAL A 228 -6.48 -23.72 49.67
C VAL A 228 -6.86 -25.19 49.83
N PHE A 229 -7.23 -25.86 48.73
CA PHE A 229 -7.74 -27.24 48.81
C PHE A 229 -6.65 -28.31 48.86
N MET A 230 -5.50 -28.13 48.18
CA MET A 230 -4.44 -29.16 48.13
C MET A 230 -3.92 -29.61 49.52
N PRO A 231 -3.58 -28.72 50.46
CA PRO A 231 -3.07 -29.15 51.76
C PRO A 231 -4.16 -29.86 52.57
N GLY A 232 -5.41 -29.39 52.49
CA GLY A 232 -6.55 -30.04 53.14
C GLY A 232 -6.80 -31.44 52.59
N THR A 233 -6.79 -31.62 51.27
CA THR A 233 -7.00 -32.93 50.63
C THR A 233 -5.82 -33.87 50.86
N PHE A 234 -4.58 -33.39 50.88
CA PHE A 234 -3.39 -34.19 51.22
C PHE A 234 -3.44 -34.74 52.65
N ILE A 235 -3.74 -33.88 53.63
CA ILE A 235 -3.90 -34.29 55.03
C ILE A 235 -5.12 -35.22 55.18
N CYS A 236 -6.24 -34.91 54.52
CA CYS A 236 -7.41 -35.79 54.50
C CYS A 236 -7.06 -37.19 53.97
N ALA A 237 -6.31 -37.29 52.87
CA ALA A 237 -5.87 -38.56 52.30
C ALA A 237 -4.93 -39.34 53.23
N LEU A 238 -3.94 -38.67 53.84
CA LEU A 238 -3.01 -39.31 54.79
C LEU A 238 -3.72 -39.91 56.01
N PHE A 239 -4.79 -39.27 56.45
CA PHE A 239 -5.51 -39.66 57.67
C PHE A 239 -6.83 -40.40 57.43
N SER A 240 -7.26 -40.53 56.16
CA SER A 240 -8.54 -41.13 55.74
C SER A 240 -8.76 -42.53 56.32
N THR A 241 -7.69 -43.33 56.40
CA THR A 241 -7.76 -44.72 56.89
C THR A 241 -7.62 -44.87 58.40
N SER A 242 -7.13 -43.83 59.10
CA SER A 242 -6.76 -43.93 60.52
C SER A 242 -7.83 -43.38 61.47
N PHE A 243 -8.72 -42.50 61.00
CA PHE A 243 -9.75 -41.87 61.85
C PHE A 243 -11.14 -42.48 61.77
N PHE A 244 -11.45 -43.26 60.74
CA PHE A 244 -12.75 -43.93 60.56
C PHE A 244 -12.61 -45.43 60.83
N ASN A 245 -13.06 -45.89 61.99
CA ASN A 245 -13.12 -47.32 62.32
C ASN A 245 -14.54 -47.85 62.05
N PHE A 246 -14.69 -48.63 60.98
CA PHE A 246 -15.91 -49.37 60.70
C PHE A 246 -15.90 -50.68 61.50
N SER A 247 -16.70 -50.75 62.56
CA SER A 247 -16.89 -52.01 63.29
C SER A 247 -18.11 -52.73 62.69
N PRO A 248 -17.94 -53.85 61.95
CA PRO A 248 -19.07 -54.60 61.43
C PRO A 248 -19.89 -55.20 62.59
N ALA A 249 -21.22 -55.18 62.45
CA ALA A 249 -22.14 -55.62 63.49
C ALA A 249 -21.87 -57.10 63.85
N THR A 250 -21.41 -57.33 65.08
CA THR A 250 -21.34 -58.67 65.66
C THR A 250 -22.47 -58.80 66.68
N SER A 251 -23.48 -59.59 66.30
CA SER A 251 -24.62 -60.21 67.02
C SER A 251 -25.33 -59.52 68.21
N THR A 252 -24.87 -58.40 68.77
CA THR A 252 -25.47 -57.84 69.99
C THR A 252 -25.46 -56.32 70.11
N GLU A 253 -24.88 -55.56 69.18
CA GLU A 253 -24.99 -54.09 69.17
C GLU A 253 -25.21 -53.51 67.75
N PRO A 254 -26.02 -52.42 67.62
CA PRO A 254 -26.36 -51.81 66.34
C PRO A 254 -25.13 -51.20 65.64
N GLN A 255 -25.21 -50.98 64.33
CA GLN A 255 -24.12 -50.33 63.59
C GLN A 255 -23.94 -48.87 64.05
N HIS A 256 -22.80 -48.55 64.67
CA HIS A 256 -22.44 -47.18 65.04
C HIS A 256 -21.21 -46.71 64.23
N TRP A 257 -21.37 -45.59 63.52
CA TRP A 257 -20.24 -44.85 62.96
C TRP A 257 -19.50 -44.19 64.13
N ARG A 258 -18.31 -44.71 64.50
CA ARG A 258 -17.45 -44.08 65.51
C ARG A 258 -16.37 -43.24 64.82
N VAL A 259 -16.45 -41.92 64.99
CA VAL A 259 -15.37 -40.99 64.66
C VAL A 259 -14.37 -41.01 65.81
N SER A 260 -13.08 -41.15 65.52
CA SER A 260 -12.01 -41.13 66.53
C SER A 260 -11.97 -39.79 67.30
N GLU A 261 -11.76 -39.84 68.62
CA GLU A 261 -11.62 -38.64 69.48
C GLU A 261 -10.43 -37.74 69.08
N GLN A 262 -9.49 -38.27 68.29
CA GLN A 262 -8.32 -37.53 67.79
C GLN A 262 -8.60 -36.71 66.52
N PHE A 263 -9.85 -36.57 66.09
CA PHE A 263 -10.24 -35.77 64.93
C PHE A 263 -9.76 -34.30 65.00
N TRP A 264 -9.53 -33.78 66.21
CA TRP A 264 -8.97 -32.43 66.39
C TRP A 264 -7.56 -32.27 65.80
N VAL A 265 -6.77 -33.35 65.70
CA VAL A 265 -5.41 -33.34 65.12
C VAL A 265 -5.43 -32.98 63.64
N TYR A 266 -6.49 -33.32 62.90
CA TYR A 266 -6.67 -32.90 61.51
C TYR A 266 -6.64 -31.38 61.38
N TRP A 267 -7.43 -30.66 62.19
CA TRP A 267 -7.49 -29.20 62.16
C TRP A 267 -6.19 -28.55 62.66
N ALA A 268 -5.54 -29.17 63.65
CA ALA A 268 -4.27 -28.70 64.19
C ALA A 268 -3.11 -28.74 63.17
N VAL A 269 -3.15 -29.65 62.18
CA VAL A 269 -2.12 -29.78 61.14
C VAL A 269 -2.53 -29.11 59.83
N ALA A 270 -3.79 -29.22 59.42
CA ALA A 270 -4.28 -28.69 58.16
C ALA A 270 -4.24 -27.15 58.11
N LEU A 271 -4.68 -26.46 59.18
CA LEU A 271 -4.72 -24.99 59.21
C LEU A 271 -3.33 -24.35 59.10
N PRO A 272 -2.31 -24.74 59.89
CA PRO A 272 -0.97 -24.17 59.74
C PRO A 272 -0.37 -24.43 58.35
N LEU A 273 -0.60 -25.62 57.79
CA LEU A 273 -0.06 -25.98 56.47
C LEU A 273 -0.70 -25.13 55.34
N THR A 274 -2.01 -24.87 55.42
CA THR A 274 -2.68 -23.91 54.50
C THR A 274 -2.15 -22.49 54.66
N LEU A 275 -1.88 -22.05 55.90
CA LEU A 275 -1.36 -20.71 56.17
C LEU A 275 0.05 -20.54 55.60
N VAL A 276 0.93 -21.53 55.79
CA VAL A 276 2.31 -21.52 55.29
C VAL A 276 2.35 -21.50 53.76
N THR A 277 1.53 -22.31 53.10
CA THR A 277 1.48 -22.39 51.63
C THR A 277 0.96 -21.10 50.98
N VAL A 278 -0.05 -20.46 51.59
CA VAL A 278 -0.53 -19.15 51.14
C VAL A 278 0.51 -18.06 51.43
N ALA A 279 1.10 -18.05 52.62
CA ALA A 279 2.11 -17.06 53.00
C ALA A 279 3.36 -17.11 52.11
N SER A 280 3.86 -18.32 51.78
CA SER A 280 5.02 -18.49 50.90
C SER A 280 4.79 -17.92 49.51
N LEU A 281 3.57 -18.05 48.97
CA LEU A 281 3.24 -17.52 47.66
C LEU A 281 3.00 -16.01 47.65
N VAL A 282 2.34 -15.47 48.67
CA VAL A 282 2.20 -14.01 48.81
C VAL A 282 3.58 -13.36 48.94
N PHE A 283 4.49 -13.99 49.69
CA PHE A 283 5.87 -13.54 49.79
C PHE A 283 6.57 -13.60 48.42
N TRP A 284 6.50 -14.74 47.74
CA TRP A 284 7.07 -14.92 46.39
C TRP A 284 6.54 -13.88 45.40
N GLN A 285 5.23 -13.69 45.33
CA GLN A 285 4.60 -12.69 44.45
C GLN A 285 5.10 -11.29 44.76
N ARG A 286 5.19 -10.90 46.04
CA ARG A 286 5.67 -9.55 46.43
C ARG A 286 7.13 -9.32 46.06
N VAL A 287 7.99 -10.31 46.23
CA VAL A 287 9.42 -10.21 45.87
C VAL A 287 9.58 -10.05 44.36
N TYR A 288 8.97 -10.94 43.57
CA TYR A 288 9.05 -10.87 42.11
C TYR A 288 8.44 -9.59 41.53
N THR A 289 7.37 -9.07 42.13
CA THR A 289 6.74 -7.82 41.66
C THR A 289 7.64 -6.60 41.93
N LYS A 290 8.36 -6.58 43.06
CA LYS A 290 9.33 -5.51 43.38
C LYS A 290 10.52 -5.52 42.41
N GLU A 291 11.09 -6.69 42.13
CA GLU A 291 12.22 -6.84 41.20
C GLU A 291 11.87 -6.46 39.75
N ALA A 292 10.60 -6.59 39.35
CA ALA A 292 10.13 -6.18 38.03
C ALA A 292 9.94 -4.65 37.92
N LEU A 293 9.64 -3.97 39.02
CA LEU A 293 9.50 -2.51 39.08
C LEU A 293 10.86 -1.80 39.11
N ASP A 294 11.87 -2.37 39.77
CA ASP A 294 13.24 -1.83 39.81
C ASP A 294 14.01 -1.98 38.48
N ARG A 295 13.51 -2.81 37.55
CA ARG A 295 14.11 -3.04 36.22
C ARG A 295 13.52 -2.20 35.08
N ARG A 296 12.47 -1.40 35.34
CA ARG A 296 11.88 -0.45 34.39
C ARG A 296 12.44 0.95 34.60
#